data_AF-A0A662JQW1-F1
#
_entry.id   AF-A0A662JQW1-F1
#
_cell.length_a   1.000
_cell.length_b   1.000
_cell.length_c   1.000
_cell.angle_alpha   90.00
_cell.angle_beta   90.00
_cell.angle_gamma   90.00
#
_symmetry.space_group_name_H-M   'P 1'
#
loop_
_entity.id
_entity.type
_entity.pdbx_description
1 polymer ?
#
loop_
_entity_poly.entity_id
_entity_poly.type
_entity_poly.pdbx_seq_one_letter_code
_entity_poly.pdbx_strand_id
1 'polypeptide(L)'
;MKIPYYRYEFTQGGRTLELYCVDSHEAPSIHSLFRIVVTALRALQTSRNIKSLRRIAIRGTAWYAMLEGDIVKELVDYSRRLRRIELWIVRKVKDPEKIARLSPLLKPYEGLLYYDPLSAFRLLERGQEGYTRRILKELRASKLLRKLMECLHNSPWTSPLDELMSPHLTLLSSSKAYGIVEYGLNCQVCKSNGGKCCTVLDTYTVGPFIIDIIEEEDSKEKLYKVRLRKDIDELYKVAGLDIEHELRKGFLRKENIVNLKLSDLLNQIVYFVSRSLEGKVPSDLIDPLALYIAFRATGILSLAPFLLDDHVEEFYVDSPGTTIYLDHDVWGRCTSNVKVSLDDMLRFITHVRMDSLQDLNPFKPSLKADLITKYFRARVSVDAPPLSPEGPSLDVRKYRIKPFTLPELIRRRCISIEAAAFLLLCIRHRRNITITGEPDSGKTTLLNALDMCTPPHWRKVYVEDVVESIPQRHLGKHQLRLKVKTYEEEFKSRISSKSIEIVKLLHRSPDYVILGEIQSPEHTKALFSALSAGLRCIHTCHSRDVRGLLL
;
A
#
# COMPACT_ATOMS: atom_id res chain seq x y z
N MET A 1 -26.97 23.73 -0.72
CA MET A 1 -26.71 24.00 0.73
C MET A 1 -25.68 25.13 0.85
N LYS A 2 -26.00 26.26 1.52
CA LYS A 2 -25.06 27.41 1.66
C LYS A 2 -23.97 27.07 2.70
N ILE A 3 -22.71 27.03 2.28
CA ILE A 3 -21.56 26.76 3.16
C ILE A 3 -21.01 28.11 3.67
N PRO A 4 -20.88 28.31 5.00
CA PRO A 4 -20.27 29.52 5.55
C PRO A 4 -18.78 29.58 5.19
N TYR A 5 -18.30 30.76 4.81
CA TYR A 5 -16.88 31.01 4.53
C TYR A 5 -16.43 32.33 5.15
N TYR A 6 -15.13 32.41 5.43
CA TYR A 6 -14.45 33.60 5.93
C TYR A 6 -13.66 34.24 4.80
N ARG A 7 -13.90 35.53 4.54
CA ARG A 7 -13.10 36.33 3.61
C ARG A 7 -12.02 37.07 4.40
N TYR A 8 -10.77 36.92 3.96
CA TYR A 8 -9.60 37.61 4.46
C TYR A 8 -9.02 38.45 3.33
N GLU A 9 -8.77 39.73 3.58
CA GLU A 9 -8.21 40.65 2.61
C GLU A 9 -6.87 41.18 3.15
N PHE A 10 -5.79 40.95 2.40
CA PHE A 10 -4.45 41.39 2.75
C PHE A 10 -4.05 42.52 1.81
N THR A 11 -3.89 43.72 2.35
CA THR A 11 -3.49 44.90 1.57
C THR A 11 -2.17 45.49 2.06
N GLN A 12 -1.23 45.70 1.13
CA GLN A 12 0.02 46.40 1.43
C GLN A 12 0.58 47.09 0.18
N GLY A 13 0.80 48.40 0.25
CA GLY A 13 1.38 49.18 -0.86
C GLY A 13 0.56 49.17 -2.15
N GLY A 14 -0.78 49.15 -2.07
CA GLY A 14 -1.69 49.10 -3.23
C GLY A 14 -1.91 47.69 -3.81
N ARG A 15 -1.33 46.66 -3.20
CA ARG A 15 -1.48 45.24 -3.58
C ARG A 15 -2.56 44.60 -2.73
N THR A 16 -3.45 43.82 -3.34
CA THR A 16 -4.56 43.14 -2.63
C THR A 16 -4.53 41.63 -2.89
N LEU A 17 -4.57 40.84 -1.83
CA LEU A 17 -4.80 39.39 -1.87
C LEU A 17 -6.10 39.07 -1.14
N GLU A 18 -7.01 38.37 -1.83
CA GLU A 18 -8.27 37.91 -1.24
C GLU A 18 -8.25 36.39 -1.00
N LEU A 19 -8.65 35.99 0.20
CA LEU A 19 -8.64 34.62 0.67
C LEU A 19 -10.00 34.24 1.23
N TYR A 20 -10.56 33.15 0.73
CA TYR A 20 -11.86 32.63 1.11
C TYR A 20 -11.67 31.24 1.75
N CYS A 21 -11.82 31.16 3.07
CA CYS A 21 -11.62 29.91 3.83
C CYS A 21 -12.97 29.32 4.25
N VAL A 22 -13.12 28.01 4.08
CA VAL A 22 -14.27 27.25 4.57
C VAL A 22 -13.85 26.58 5.88
N ASP A 23 -14.63 26.75 6.95
CA ASP A 23 -14.43 26.17 8.29
C ASP A 23 -13.27 26.68 9.18
N SER A 24 -12.58 27.78 8.87
CA SER A 24 -11.56 28.35 9.79
C SER A 24 -11.77 29.82 10.16
N HIS A 25 -11.93 30.08 11.47
CA HIS A 25 -11.94 31.41 12.07
C HIS A 25 -10.56 32.06 12.22
N GLU A 26 -9.49 31.27 12.05
CA GLU A 26 -8.11 31.72 12.18
C GLU A 26 -7.53 32.13 10.82
N ALA A 27 -6.80 33.25 10.81
CA ALA A 27 -6.12 33.75 9.62
C ALA A 27 -5.04 32.74 9.14
N PRO A 28 -4.93 32.49 7.83
CA PRO A 28 -3.96 31.55 7.29
C PRO A 28 -2.51 31.95 7.64
N SER A 29 -1.71 30.95 8.04
CA SER A 29 -0.30 31.14 8.38
C SER A 29 0.53 31.70 7.20
N ILE A 30 1.65 32.35 7.50
CA ILE A 30 2.66 32.81 6.52
C ILE A 30 3.10 31.66 5.59
N HIS A 31 3.20 30.43 6.12
CA HIS A 31 3.54 29.25 5.34
C HIS A 31 2.45 28.90 4.30
N SER A 32 1.17 29.09 4.64
CA SER A 32 0.03 28.89 3.72
C SER A 32 0.03 29.94 2.60
N LEU A 33 0.34 31.20 2.92
CA LEU A 33 0.50 32.28 1.94
C LEU A 33 1.66 31.97 0.97
N PHE A 34 2.78 31.47 1.48
CA PHE A 34 3.93 31.07 0.67
C PHE A 34 3.57 29.94 -0.33
N ARG A 35 2.82 28.93 0.11
CA ARG A 35 2.37 27.82 -0.76
C ARG A 35 1.46 28.30 -1.90
N ILE A 36 0.60 29.30 -1.66
CA ILE A 36 -0.27 29.89 -2.68
C ILE A 36 0.59 30.54 -3.78
N VAL A 37 1.59 31.35 -3.40
CA VAL A 37 2.48 32.04 -4.34
C VAL A 37 3.32 31.06 -5.16
N VAL A 38 3.89 30.02 -4.53
CA VAL A 38 4.67 28.99 -5.23
C VAL A 38 3.81 28.19 -6.21
N THR A 39 2.56 27.88 -5.82
CA THR A 39 1.61 27.17 -6.69
C THR A 39 1.22 28.02 -7.90
N ALA A 40 1.01 29.33 -7.71
CA ALA A 40 0.77 30.28 -8.80
C ALA A 40 1.93 30.30 -9.80
N LEU A 41 3.18 30.35 -9.32
CA LEU A 41 4.37 30.38 -10.17
C LEU A 41 4.53 29.10 -11.01
N ARG A 42 4.29 27.93 -10.41
CA ARG A 42 4.33 26.64 -11.13
C ARG A 42 3.27 26.56 -12.24
N ALA A 43 2.06 27.04 -11.97
CA ALA A 43 1.00 27.11 -12.97
C ALA A 43 1.35 28.07 -14.12
N LEU A 44 2.02 29.19 -13.82
CA LEU A 44 2.48 30.14 -14.84
C LEU A 44 3.63 29.60 -15.70
N GLN A 45 4.55 28.81 -15.12
CA GLN A 45 5.67 28.20 -15.86
C GLN A 45 5.20 27.18 -16.91
N THR A 46 4.14 26.44 -16.61
CA THR A 46 3.57 25.42 -17.51
C THR A 46 2.64 26.00 -18.57
N SER A 47 2.19 27.25 -18.39
CA SER A 47 1.24 27.92 -19.27
C SER A 47 1.90 28.53 -20.52
N ARG A 48 1.24 28.39 -21.68
CA ARG A 48 1.75 28.87 -22.98
C ARG A 48 1.39 30.33 -23.30
N ASN A 49 0.36 30.90 -22.67
CA ASN A 49 -0.12 32.26 -22.98
C ASN A 49 -0.47 33.06 -21.72
N ILE A 50 0.55 33.67 -21.10
CA ILE A 50 0.42 34.37 -19.80
C ILE A 50 0.45 35.90 -19.91
N LYS A 51 0.30 36.47 -21.13
CA LYS A 51 0.51 37.93 -21.35
C LYS A 51 -0.59 38.83 -20.81
N SER A 52 -1.81 38.32 -20.65
CA SER A 52 -3.00 39.09 -20.29
C SER A 52 -3.67 38.65 -18.99
N LEU A 53 -3.02 37.78 -18.19
CA LEU A 53 -3.58 37.31 -16.93
C LEU A 53 -3.70 38.47 -15.93
N ARG A 54 -4.94 38.73 -15.47
CA ARG A 54 -5.27 39.75 -14.47
C ARG A 54 -5.66 39.15 -13.11
N ARG A 55 -5.98 37.86 -13.08
CA ARG A 55 -6.46 37.12 -11.90
C ARG A 55 -5.93 35.70 -11.90
N ILE A 56 -5.56 35.17 -10.74
CA ILE A 56 -5.17 33.76 -10.57
C ILE A 56 -5.99 33.18 -9.42
N ALA A 57 -6.86 32.23 -9.77
CA ALA A 57 -7.63 31.46 -8.80
C ALA A 57 -6.88 30.18 -8.42
N ILE A 58 -6.71 29.95 -7.12
CA ILE A 58 -6.03 28.77 -6.58
C ILE A 58 -6.98 28.08 -5.61
N ARG A 59 -7.34 26.84 -5.94
CA ARG A 59 -8.23 26.04 -5.11
C ARG A 59 -7.43 25.04 -4.28
N GLY A 60 -7.48 25.21 -2.96
CA GLY A 60 -7.03 24.22 -1.99
C GLY A 60 -8.14 23.24 -1.61
N THR A 61 -7.82 22.31 -0.70
CA THR A 61 -8.74 21.28 -0.21
C THR A 61 -9.85 21.84 0.71
N ALA A 62 -9.58 22.94 1.43
CA ALA A 62 -10.52 23.59 2.36
C ALA A 62 -10.56 25.13 2.22
N TRP A 63 -9.90 25.68 1.20
CA TRP A 63 -9.81 27.13 0.98
C TRP A 63 -9.72 27.45 -0.51
N TYR A 64 -10.06 28.68 -0.84
CA TYR A 64 -9.99 29.25 -2.17
C TYR A 64 -9.25 30.58 -2.08
N ALA A 65 -8.19 30.76 -2.86
CA ALA A 65 -7.43 31.99 -2.91
C ALA A 65 -7.61 32.64 -4.29
N MET A 66 -7.86 33.95 -4.30
CA MET A 66 -7.88 34.75 -5.52
C MET A 66 -6.78 35.80 -5.43
N LEU A 67 -5.83 35.72 -6.35
CA LEU A 67 -4.80 36.74 -6.55
C LEU A 67 -5.29 37.70 -7.64
N GLU A 68 -5.37 38.99 -7.33
CA GLU A 68 -5.75 40.03 -8.29
C GLU A 68 -4.78 41.22 -8.23
N GLY A 69 -4.81 42.09 -9.24
CA GLY A 69 -4.05 43.34 -9.25
C GLY A 69 -2.56 43.16 -9.59
N ASP A 70 -1.71 44.01 -9.03
CA ASP A 70 -0.31 44.13 -9.44
C ASP A 70 0.57 42.92 -9.07
N ILE A 71 0.18 42.13 -8.06
CA ILE A 71 0.86 40.88 -7.70
C ILE A 71 0.83 39.85 -8.83
N VAL A 72 -0.24 39.81 -9.63
CA VAL A 72 -0.36 38.89 -10.77
C VAL A 72 0.61 39.29 -11.89
N LYS A 73 0.78 40.59 -12.13
CA LYS A 73 1.74 41.10 -13.14
C LYS A 73 3.18 40.76 -12.75
N GLU A 74 3.53 40.92 -11.48
CA GLU A 74 4.86 40.60 -10.95
C GLU A 74 5.18 39.11 -11.05
N LEU A 75 4.23 38.22 -10.70
CA LEU A 75 4.41 36.77 -10.83
C LEU A 75 4.57 36.31 -12.28
N VAL A 76 3.83 36.94 -13.21
CA VAL A 76 3.98 36.71 -14.66
C VAL A 76 5.37 37.14 -15.14
N ASP A 77 5.85 38.30 -14.73
CA ASP A 77 7.18 38.79 -15.14
C ASP A 77 8.33 37.99 -14.53
N TYR A 78 8.18 37.53 -13.28
CA TYR A 78 9.13 36.63 -12.63
C TYR A 78 9.23 35.27 -13.36
N SER A 79 8.09 34.66 -13.67
CA SER A 79 8.03 33.41 -14.45
C SER A 79 8.72 33.54 -15.81
N ARG A 80 8.58 34.69 -16.49
CA ARG A 80 9.28 34.97 -17.76
C ARG A 80 10.79 35.09 -17.61
N ARG A 81 11.28 35.65 -16.50
CA ARG A 81 12.73 35.75 -16.24
C ARG A 81 13.32 34.36 -16.01
N LEU A 82 12.65 33.52 -15.21
CA LEU A 82 13.03 32.12 -15.00
C LEU A 82 13.10 31.32 -16.31
N ARG A 83 12.07 31.43 -17.15
CA ARG A 83 12.03 30.73 -18.45
C ARG A 83 13.12 31.20 -19.41
N ARG A 84 13.51 32.48 -19.37
CA ARG A 84 14.66 33.00 -20.14
C ARG A 84 15.98 32.42 -19.65
N ILE A 85 16.15 32.24 -18.33
CA ILE A 85 17.34 31.62 -17.73
C ILE A 85 17.41 30.14 -18.13
N GLU A 86 16.31 29.40 -18.06
CA GLU A 86 16.24 28.00 -18.53
C GLU A 86 16.61 27.85 -20.00
N LEU A 87 16.00 28.64 -20.88
CA LEU A 87 16.28 28.60 -22.33
C LEU A 87 17.73 29.00 -22.65
N TRP A 88 18.32 29.87 -21.84
CA TRP A 88 19.72 30.27 -21.99
C TRP A 88 20.68 29.18 -21.52
N ILE A 89 20.38 28.48 -20.41
CA ILE A 89 21.12 27.29 -19.95
C ILE A 89 21.08 26.21 -21.04
N VAL A 90 19.90 25.89 -21.56
CA VAL A 90 19.72 24.90 -22.65
C VAL A 90 20.52 25.29 -23.91
N ARG A 91 20.61 26.58 -24.24
CA ARG A 91 21.41 27.06 -25.38
C ARG A 91 22.92 26.96 -25.18
N LYS A 92 23.42 27.19 -23.96
CA LYS A 92 24.86 27.12 -23.65
C LYS A 92 25.37 25.70 -23.39
N VAL A 93 24.47 24.76 -23.12
CA VAL A 93 24.76 23.35 -22.87
C VAL A 93 24.97 22.55 -24.19
N LYS A 94 24.65 23.07 -25.37
CA LYS A 94 24.82 22.40 -26.69
C LYS A 94 26.27 22.21 -27.20
N ASP A 95 27.28 22.14 -26.33
CA ASP A 95 28.65 21.74 -26.70
C ASP A 95 28.84 20.24 -26.40
N PRO A 96 28.76 19.35 -27.41
CA PRO A 96 28.64 17.91 -27.21
C PRO A 96 29.83 17.29 -26.46
N GLU A 97 31.03 17.84 -26.67
CA GLU A 97 32.25 17.37 -26.00
C GLU A 97 32.28 17.73 -24.52
N LYS A 98 31.73 18.89 -24.13
CA LYS A 98 31.61 19.28 -22.73
C LYS A 98 30.51 18.50 -22.01
N ILE A 99 29.40 18.20 -22.67
CA ILE A 99 28.36 17.31 -22.11
C ILE A 99 28.92 15.91 -21.90
N ALA A 100 29.67 15.33 -22.84
CA ALA A 100 30.20 13.97 -22.69
C ALA A 100 31.06 13.80 -21.42
N ARG A 101 31.80 14.85 -21.03
CA ARG A 101 32.60 14.87 -19.80
C ARG A 101 31.80 15.12 -18.52
N LEU A 102 30.70 15.87 -18.59
CA LEU A 102 29.87 16.26 -17.43
C LEU A 102 28.64 15.35 -17.22
N SER A 103 28.19 14.65 -18.25
CA SER A 103 26.99 13.79 -18.28
C SER A 103 27.01 12.69 -17.20
N PRO A 104 28.11 11.97 -16.97
CA PRO A 104 28.17 10.98 -15.88
C PRO A 104 28.08 11.61 -14.49
N LEU A 105 28.57 12.85 -14.33
CA LEU A 105 28.66 13.56 -13.06
C LEU A 105 27.38 14.30 -12.68
N LEU A 106 26.57 14.68 -13.66
CA LEU A 106 25.29 15.39 -13.48
C LEU A 106 24.08 14.47 -13.44
N LYS A 107 24.23 13.22 -13.90
CA LYS A 107 23.19 12.17 -13.90
C LYS A 107 22.45 11.98 -12.56
N PRO A 108 23.12 12.03 -11.39
CA PRO A 108 22.43 11.88 -10.10
C PRO A 108 21.50 13.07 -9.76
N TYR A 109 21.74 14.23 -10.36
CA TYR A 109 21.04 15.48 -10.09
C TYR A 109 20.07 15.87 -11.21
N GLU A 110 19.92 15.04 -12.25
CA GLU A 110 19.11 15.34 -13.44
C GLU A 110 17.65 15.63 -13.09
N GLY A 111 17.07 14.85 -12.17
CA GLY A 111 15.74 15.14 -11.63
C GLY A 111 15.70 16.45 -10.85
N LEU A 112 16.66 16.71 -9.95
CA LEU A 112 16.66 17.92 -9.14
C LEU A 112 16.92 19.20 -9.96
N LEU A 113 17.79 19.13 -10.97
CA LEU A 113 18.03 20.21 -11.93
C LEU A 113 16.80 20.53 -12.77
N TYR A 114 15.93 19.54 -12.99
CA TYR A 114 14.67 19.71 -13.70
C TYR A 114 13.55 20.28 -12.81
N TYR A 115 13.50 19.91 -11.53
CA TYR A 115 12.40 20.26 -10.62
C TYR A 115 12.70 21.44 -9.65
N ASP A 116 13.95 21.65 -9.27
CA ASP A 116 14.40 22.75 -8.38
C ASP A 116 15.90 23.11 -8.62
N PRO A 117 16.18 23.90 -9.67
CA PRO A 117 17.54 24.22 -10.09
C PRO A 117 18.36 24.96 -9.02
N LEU A 118 17.69 25.73 -8.14
CA LEU A 118 18.35 26.57 -7.14
C LEU A 118 18.85 25.71 -5.95
N SER A 119 18.02 24.75 -5.52
CA SER A 119 18.41 23.78 -4.50
C SER A 119 19.48 22.81 -5.04
N ALA A 120 19.37 22.41 -6.31
CA ALA A 120 20.40 21.62 -6.98
C ALA A 120 21.77 22.33 -6.99
N PHE A 121 21.78 23.64 -7.26
CA PHE A 121 23.00 24.45 -7.23
C PHE A 121 23.57 24.61 -5.82
N ARG A 122 22.73 24.80 -4.80
CA ARG A 122 23.17 24.89 -3.39
C ARG A 122 23.70 23.56 -2.86
N LEU A 123 23.16 22.42 -3.33
CA LEU A 123 23.67 21.09 -3.03
C LEU A 123 25.03 20.82 -3.68
N LEU A 124 25.20 21.25 -4.94
CA LEU A 124 26.50 21.22 -5.62
C LEU A 124 27.54 22.13 -4.94
N GLU A 125 27.12 23.20 -4.28
CA GLU A 125 28.02 24.08 -3.51
C GLU A 125 28.42 23.49 -2.15
N ARG A 126 27.53 22.69 -1.52
CA ARG A 126 27.71 22.12 -0.17
C ARG A 126 28.35 20.72 -0.15
N GLY A 127 28.38 19.98 -1.26
CA GLY A 127 28.88 18.60 -1.31
C GLY A 127 30.40 18.49 -1.11
N GLN A 128 30.84 18.07 0.07
CA GLN A 128 32.24 17.75 0.41
C GLN A 128 32.70 16.37 -0.10
N GLU A 129 32.72 16.15 -1.41
CA GLU A 129 33.41 15.00 -2.01
C GLU A 129 34.33 15.50 -3.13
N GLY A 130 35.48 14.83 -3.33
CA GLY A 130 36.54 15.26 -4.26
C GLY A 130 36.07 15.52 -5.70
N TYR A 131 34.96 14.93 -6.11
CA TYR A 131 34.30 15.14 -7.40
C TYR A 131 33.71 16.55 -7.57
N THR A 132 33.11 17.10 -6.50
CA THR A 132 32.46 18.42 -6.48
C THR A 132 33.47 19.56 -6.62
N ARG A 133 34.67 19.40 -6.06
CA ARG A 133 35.78 20.38 -6.22
C ARG A 133 36.26 20.49 -7.66
N ARG A 134 36.26 19.39 -8.43
CA ARG A 134 36.73 19.38 -9.83
C ARG A 134 35.72 20.05 -10.76
N ILE A 135 34.43 19.78 -10.54
CA ILE A 135 33.30 20.43 -11.22
C ILE A 135 33.24 21.92 -10.88
N LEU A 136 33.37 22.29 -9.60
CA LEU A 136 33.40 23.70 -9.17
C LEU A 136 34.64 24.46 -9.67
N LYS A 137 35.80 23.81 -9.82
CA LYS A 137 37.02 24.45 -10.35
C LYS A 137 36.90 24.75 -11.85
N GLU A 138 36.34 23.83 -12.61
CA GLU A 138 35.99 24.02 -14.03
C GLU A 138 34.86 25.07 -14.21
N LEU A 139 33.85 25.06 -13.33
CA LEU A 139 32.72 26.00 -13.38
C LEU A 139 33.06 27.42 -12.89
N ARG A 140 33.96 27.57 -11.90
CA ARG A 140 34.42 28.88 -11.38
C ARG A 140 35.37 29.61 -12.34
N ALA A 141 36.06 28.89 -13.23
CA ALA A 141 36.86 29.50 -14.30
C ALA A 141 36.01 30.19 -15.37
N SER A 142 34.71 29.91 -15.40
CA SER A 142 33.78 30.46 -16.37
C SER A 142 33.25 31.83 -15.91
N LYS A 143 33.57 32.91 -16.64
CA LYS A 143 32.98 34.28 -16.54
C LYS A 143 31.44 34.28 -16.43
N LEU A 144 30.82 33.17 -16.82
CA LEU A 144 29.40 32.88 -16.87
C LEU A 144 28.73 32.79 -15.48
N LEU A 145 29.38 32.19 -14.48
CA LEU A 145 28.81 32.04 -13.13
C LEU A 145 28.81 33.36 -12.36
N ARG A 146 29.82 34.21 -12.59
CA ARG A 146 29.94 35.55 -12.01
C ARG A 146 28.76 36.44 -12.43
N LYS A 147 28.40 36.42 -13.73
CA LYS A 147 27.22 37.13 -14.25
C LYS A 147 25.90 36.56 -13.74
N LEU A 148 25.83 35.25 -13.52
CA LEU A 148 24.64 34.57 -12.99
C LEU A 148 24.41 34.90 -11.51
N MET A 149 25.48 34.97 -10.73
CA MET A 149 25.47 35.48 -9.36
C MET A 149 25.14 36.97 -9.29
N GLU A 150 25.72 37.82 -10.15
CA GLU A 150 25.35 39.24 -10.24
C GLU A 150 23.86 39.44 -10.59
N CYS A 151 23.28 38.61 -11.47
CA CYS A 151 21.85 38.67 -11.80
C CYS A 151 20.94 38.20 -10.66
N LEU A 152 21.39 37.22 -9.86
CA LEU A 152 20.62 36.71 -8.72
C LEU A 152 20.73 37.62 -7.49
N HIS A 153 21.90 38.25 -7.26
CA HIS A 153 22.11 39.20 -6.16
C HIS A 153 21.48 40.57 -6.43
N ASN A 154 21.46 41.02 -7.70
CA ASN A 154 20.79 42.27 -8.10
C ASN A 154 19.31 42.08 -8.46
N SER A 155 18.71 40.93 -8.11
CA SER A 155 17.27 40.74 -8.24
C SER A 155 16.58 41.58 -7.16
N PRO A 156 15.69 42.53 -7.50
CA PRO A 156 14.99 43.37 -6.54
C PRO A 156 13.96 42.59 -5.70
N TRP A 157 14.09 41.26 -5.60
CA TRP A 157 13.17 40.33 -4.94
C TRP A 157 13.74 39.62 -3.71
N THR A 158 14.97 39.93 -3.28
CA THR A 158 15.41 39.59 -1.92
C THR A 158 14.74 40.50 -0.87
N SER A 159 14.24 41.68 -1.24
CA SER A 159 13.65 42.68 -0.33
C SER A 159 12.10 42.75 -0.25
N PRO A 160 11.30 42.49 -1.29
CA PRO A 160 9.84 42.65 -1.24
C PRO A 160 9.12 41.50 -0.54
N LEU A 161 9.73 40.31 -0.48
CA LEU A 161 9.21 39.18 0.31
C LEU A 161 9.37 39.45 1.81
N ASP A 162 10.47 40.08 2.22
CA ASP A 162 10.68 40.50 3.60
C ASP A 162 9.78 41.69 3.98
N GLU A 163 9.48 42.61 3.04
CA GLU A 163 8.53 43.72 3.28
C GLU A 163 7.07 43.25 3.40
N LEU A 164 6.65 42.26 2.60
CA LEU A 164 5.35 41.55 2.76
C LEU A 164 5.24 40.78 4.09
N MET A 165 6.37 40.55 4.76
CA MET A 165 6.49 39.83 6.03
C MET A 165 6.72 40.77 7.24
N SER A 166 6.60 42.08 7.06
CA SER A 166 6.67 43.05 8.17
C SER A 166 5.35 43.11 8.98
N PRO A 167 5.39 43.33 10.31
CA PRO A 167 4.28 43.06 11.24
C PRO A 167 3.12 44.08 11.22
N HIS A 168 2.88 44.77 10.12
CA HIS A 168 1.80 45.75 9.99
C HIS A 168 0.71 45.29 9.02
N LEU A 169 0.10 44.14 9.31
CA LEU A 169 -1.15 43.72 8.66
C LEU A 169 -2.33 44.28 9.45
N THR A 170 -2.97 45.33 8.91
CA THR A 170 -4.17 45.92 9.49
C THR A 170 -5.38 45.14 8.98
N LEU A 171 -6.09 44.48 9.90
CA LEU A 171 -7.25 43.64 9.60
C LEU A 171 -8.46 44.53 9.27
N LEU A 172 -8.71 44.78 7.99
CA LEU A 172 -9.83 45.59 7.52
C LEU A 172 -11.05 44.69 7.24
N SER A 173 -11.80 44.43 8.31
CA SER A 173 -13.16 43.85 8.33
C SER A 173 -13.32 42.34 8.07
N SER A 174 -14.14 41.73 8.92
CA SER A 174 -14.74 40.40 8.72
C SER A 174 -16.24 40.58 8.45
N SER A 175 -16.73 40.22 7.27
CA SER A 175 -18.16 40.20 6.99
C SER A 175 -18.63 38.78 6.65
N LYS A 176 -19.59 38.25 7.41
CA LYS A 176 -20.35 37.05 7.04
C LYS A 176 -21.22 37.38 5.84
N ALA A 177 -20.95 36.79 4.67
CA ALA A 177 -21.79 36.92 3.50
C ALA A 177 -22.46 35.56 3.18
N TYR A 178 -23.78 35.55 3.03
CA TYR A 178 -24.57 34.35 2.74
C TYR A 178 -25.04 34.32 1.27
N GLY A 179 -24.21 33.81 0.36
CA GLY A 179 -24.71 33.43 -0.96
C GLY A 179 -23.65 33.02 -1.96
N ILE A 180 -23.75 31.77 -2.44
CA ILE A 180 -23.31 31.40 -3.78
C ILE A 180 -24.46 30.61 -4.41
N VAL A 181 -24.84 31.05 -5.61
CA VAL A 181 -25.89 30.48 -6.47
C VAL A 181 -25.43 29.10 -6.94
N GLU A 182 -26.29 28.09 -6.74
CA GLU A 182 -26.09 26.73 -7.20
C GLU A 182 -26.12 26.66 -8.73
N TYR A 183 -25.06 26.13 -9.33
CA TYR A 183 -25.15 25.45 -10.61
C TYR A 183 -24.86 23.96 -10.38
N GLY A 184 -25.91 23.16 -10.45
CA GLY A 184 -25.92 21.77 -10.90
C GLY A 184 -25.08 20.76 -10.12
N LEU A 185 -25.76 19.91 -9.34
CA LEU A 185 -25.48 18.47 -9.15
C LEU A 185 -24.06 18.02 -9.54
N ASN A 186 -23.12 17.93 -8.58
CA ASN A 186 -21.79 17.38 -8.87
C ASN A 186 -21.15 16.75 -7.63
N CYS A 187 -21.35 15.44 -7.49
CA CYS A 187 -20.71 14.55 -6.51
C CYS A 187 -19.16 14.71 -6.55
N GLN A 188 -18.53 14.83 -5.38
CA GLN A 188 -17.07 15.05 -5.25
C GLN A 188 -16.22 13.88 -5.80
N VAL A 189 -16.81 12.69 -5.91
CA VAL A 189 -16.16 11.49 -6.47
C VAL A 189 -16.03 11.63 -8.00
N CYS A 190 -17.05 12.18 -8.67
CA CYS A 190 -17.10 12.35 -10.12
C CYS A 190 -15.99 13.24 -10.67
N LYS A 191 -15.56 14.25 -9.90
CA LYS A 191 -14.49 15.18 -10.31
C LYS A 191 -13.10 14.54 -10.29
N SER A 192 -12.90 13.45 -9.52
CA SER A 192 -11.63 12.72 -9.48
C SER A 192 -11.49 11.64 -10.56
N ASN A 193 -12.61 11.19 -11.15
CA ASN A 193 -12.67 10.17 -12.21
C ASN A 193 -13.10 10.73 -13.57
N GLY A 194 -12.69 11.96 -13.92
CA GLY A 194 -12.91 12.50 -15.26
C GLY A 194 -14.36 12.86 -15.60
N GLY A 195 -15.24 13.04 -14.62
CA GLY A 195 -16.60 13.54 -14.82
C GLY A 195 -17.72 12.48 -14.87
N LYS A 196 -17.43 11.20 -14.63
CA LYS A 196 -18.46 10.15 -14.58
C LYS A 196 -19.21 10.15 -13.26
N CYS A 197 -20.54 9.99 -13.29
CA CYS A 197 -21.35 9.78 -12.10
C CYS A 197 -20.93 8.49 -11.39
N CYS A 198 -20.63 8.62 -10.10
CA CYS A 198 -20.17 7.51 -9.28
C CYS A 198 -20.73 7.63 -7.86
N THR A 199 -21.05 6.47 -7.30
CA THR A 199 -21.68 6.30 -5.99
C THR A 199 -20.71 5.55 -5.08
N VAL A 200 -20.46 6.08 -3.88
CA VAL A 200 -19.71 5.35 -2.85
C VAL A 200 -20.67 4.37 -2.19
N LEU A 201 -20.40 3.08 -2.33
CA LEU A 201 -21.18 2.00 -1.75
C LEU A 201 -20.76 1.70 -0.30
N ASP A 202 -19.46 1.80 -0.03
CA ASP A 202 -18.89 1.48 1.29
C ASP A 202 -17.59 2.26 1.53
N THR A 203 -17.30 2.56 2.80
CA THR A 203 -16.05 3.16 3.23
C THR A 203 -15.62 2.58 4.58
N TYR A 204 -14.43 1.98 4.63
CA TYR A 204 -13.87 1.43 5.86
C TYR A 204 -12.35 1.61 5.94
N THR A 205 -11.79 1.32 7.11
CA THR A 205 -10.35 1.50 7.40
C THR A 205 -9.65 0.16 7.49
N VAL A 206 -8.52 0.03 6.81
CA VAL A 206 -7.64 -1.14 6.85
C VAL A 206 -6.25 -0.68 7.24
N GLY A 207 -5.90 -0.84 8.52
CA GLY A 207 -4.62 -0.35 9.06
C GLY A 207 -4.43 1.16 8.79
N PRO A 208 -3.37 1.58 8.07
CA PRO A 208 -3.16 2.99 7.73
C PRO A 208 -4.00 3.47 6.54
N PHE A 209 -4.77 2.61 5.87
CA PHE A 209 -5.50 2.92 4.64
C PHE A 209 -6.99 3.13 4.87
N ILE A 210 -7.60 3.97 4.04
CA ILE A 210 -9.05 4.09 3.86
C ILE A 210 -9.37 3.45 2.52
N ILE A 211 -10.35 2.55 2.53
CA ILE A 211 -10.88 1.87 1.36
C ILE A 211 -12.26 2.44 1.07
N ASP A 212 -12.49 2.92 -0.16
CA ASP A 212 -13.82 3.23 -0.66
C ASP A 212 -14.20 2.23 -1.76
N ILE A 213 -15.38 1.64 -1.66
CA ILE A 213 -15.97 0.84 -2.74
C ILE A 213 -16.87 1.76 -3.53
N ILE A 214 -16.58 1.92 -4.82
CA ILE A 214 -17.24 2.88 -5.69
C ILE A 214 -17.84 2.15 -6.88
N GLU A 215 -19.10 2.47 -7.19
CA GLU A 215 -19.77 2.03 -8.41
C GLU A 215 -19.83 3.19 -9.39
N GLU A 216 -19.40 2.96 -10.63
CA GLU A 216 -19.51 3.91 -11.73
C GLU A 216 -20.65 3.48 -12.65
N GLU A 217 -21.49 4.43 -13.10
CA GLU A 217 -22.69 4.12 -13.90
C GLU A 217 -22.43 3.31 -15.18
N ASP A 218 -21.23 3.41 -15.77
CA ASP A 218 -20.84 2.74 -17.01
C ASP A 218 -19.86 1.57 -16.83
N SER A 219 -19.46 1.24 -15.59
CA SER A 219 -18.48 0.19 -15.33
C SER A 219 -19.17 -1.11 -14.93
N LYS A 220 -18.74 -2.23 -15.52
CA LYS A 220 -19.16 -3.57 -15.08
C LYS A 220 -18.50 -3.97 -13.75
N GLU A 221 -17.41 -3.31 -13.40
CA GLU A 221 -16.59 -3.63 -12.22
C GLU A 221 -16.60 -2.46 -11.24
N LYS A 222 -16.70 -2.78 -9.96
CA LYS A 222 -16.62 -1.80 -8.89
C LYS A 222 -15.16 -1.39 -8.68
N LEU A 223 -14.94 -0.16 -8.24
CA LEU A 223 -13.63 0.37 -7.92
C LEU A 223 -13.36 0.25 -6.42
N TYR A 224 -12.35 -0.54 -6.06
CA TYR A 224 -11.71 -0.60 -4.75
C TYR A 224 -10.66 0.51 -4.65
N LYS A 225 -11.05 1.67 -4.13
CA LYS A 225 -10.19 2.86 -4.08
C LYS A 225 -9.42 2.92 -2.76
N VAL A 226 -8.11 2.76 -2.85
CA VAL A 226 -7.18 2.88 -1.73
C VAL A 226 -6.74 4.34 -1.56
N ARG A 227 -6.84 4.84 -0.33
CA ARG A 227 -6.27 6.12 0.11
C ARG A 227 -5.49 5.93 1.40
N LEU A 228 -4.41 6.69 1.58
CA LEU A 228 -3.74 6.78 2.88
C LEU A 228 -4.58 7.66 3.81
N ARG A 229 -4.74 7.28 5.08
CA ARG A 229 -5.38 8.17 6.06
C ARG A 229 -4.59 9.47 6.18
N LYS A 230 -5.30 10.60 6.30
CA LYS A 230 -4.68 11.94 6.30
C LYS A 230 -3.74 12.14 7.49
N ASP A 231 -4.15 11.68 8.68
CA ASP A 231 -3.35 11.73 9.90
C ASP A 231 -2.03 10.95 9.76
N ILE A 232 -2.06 9.76 9.17
CA ILE A 232 -0.86 8.95 8.89
C ILE A 232 0.03 9.63 7.84
N ASP A 233 -0.54 10.17 6.77
CA ASP A 233 0.22 10.89 5.73
C ASP A 233 0.94 12.13 6.29
N GLU A 234 0.26 12.91 7.13
CA GLU A 234 0.82 14.08 7.78
C GLU A 234 1.93 13.71 8.77
N LEU A 235 1.69 12.72 9.64
CA LEU A 235 2.70 12.24 10.60
C LEU A 235 3.90 11.60 9.92
N TYR A 236 3.69 10.85 8.85
CA TYR A 236 4.79 10.26 8.08
C TYR A 236 5.71 11.35 7.50
N LYS A 237 5.14 12.48 7.02
CA LYS A 237 5.93 13.62 6.51
C LYS A 237 6.71 14.35 7.60
N VAL A 238 6.22 14.38 8.84
CA VAL A 238 6.86 15.09 9.95
C VAL A 238 7.90 14.22 10.66
N ALA A 239 7.57 12.97 10.96
CA ALA A 239 8.39 12.09 11.79
C ALA A 239 8.82 10.79 11.08
N GLY A 240 8.02 10.30 10.13
CA GLY A 240 8.26 9.01 9.47
C GLY A 240 9.47 9.01 8.54
N LEU A 241 9.73 10.12 7.84
CA LEU A 241 10.86 10.24 6.91
C LEU A 241 12.22 10.08 7.61
N ASP A 242 12.38 10.68 8.79
CA ASP A 242 13.63 10.59 9.56
C ASP A 242 13.85 9.17 10.08
N ILE A 243 12.79 8.53 10.59
CA ILE A 243 12.86 7.15 11.07
C ILE A 243 13.15 6.17 9.92
N GLU A 244 12.55 6.37 8.75
CA GLU A 244 12.84 5.55 7.57
C GLU A 244 14.31 5.71 7.13
N HIS A 245 14.86 6.92 7.22
CA HIS A 245 16.27 7.16 6.93
C HIS A 245 17.20 6.47 7.93
N GLU A 246 16.86 6.50 9.22
CA GLU A 246 17.58 5.77 10.27
C GLU A 246 17.55 4.25 10.04
N LEU A 247 16.37 3.71 9.69
CA LEU A 247 16.20 2.30 9.33
C LEU A 247 17.12 1.90 8.17
N ARG A 248 17.17 2.71 7.10
CA ARG A 248 18.00 2.43 5.91
C ARG A 248 19.50 2.56 6.18
N LYS A 249 19.91 3.48 7.06
CA LYS A 249 21.33 3.69 7.38
C LYS A 249 21.89 2.68 8.38
N GLY A 250 21.11 2.31 9.39
CA GLY A 250 21.60 1.51 10.51
C GLY A 250 21.01 0.11 10.58
N PHE A 251 19.69 -0.01 10.54
CA PHE A 251 19.00 -1.27 10.83
C PHE A 251 19.12 -2.26 9.68
N LEU A 252 18.73 -1.88 8.46
CA LEU A 252 18.69 -2.77 7.29
C LEU A 252 20.06 -3.17 6.74
N ARG A 253 21.15 -2.52 7.19
CA ARG A 253 22.53 -2.84 6.76
C ARG A 253 23.20 -3.95 7.56
N LYS A 254 22.60 -4.41 8.67
CA LYS A 254 23.16 -5.52 9.45
C LYS A 254 22.97 -6.81 8.66
N GLU A 255 24.05 -7.55 8.43
CA GLU A 255 24.07 -8.80 7.63
C GLU A 255 22.99 -9.81 8.07
N ASN A 256 22.66 -9.85 9.37
CA ASN A 256 21.67 -10.76 9.93
C ASN A 256 20.21 -10.45 9.53
N ILE A 257 19.90 -9.23 9.07
CA ILE A 257 18.52 -8.81 8.75
C ILE A 257 18.12 -9.16 7.31
N VAL A 258 19.10 -9.26 6.41
CA VAL A 258 18.86 -9.53 4.97
C VAL A 258 18.36 -10.96 4.72
N ASN A 259 18.65 -11.90 5.62
CA ASN A 259 18.26 -13.31 5.51
C ASN A 259 17.03 -13.68 6.36
N LEU A 260 16.32 -12.68 6.90
CA LEU A 260 15.12 -12.93 7.68
C LEU A 260 13.93 -13.22 6.79
N LYS A 261 13.05 -14.10 7.26
CA LYS A 261 11.71 -14.25 6.69
C LYS A 261 10.93 -12.96 6.80
N LEU A 262 9.99 -12.73 5.88
CA LEU A 262 9.18 -11.51 5.83
C LEU A 262 8.47 -11.24 7.16
N SER A 263 7.96 -12.29 7.81
CA SER A 263 7.33 -12.17 9.13
C SER A 263 8.27 -11.58 10.19
N ASP A 264 9.49 -12.09 10.29
CA ASP A 264 10.46 -11.66 11.29
C ASP A 264 10.96 -10.25 10.98
N LEU A 265 11.20 -9.96 9.70
CA LEU A 265 11.58 -8.64 9.23
C LEU A 265 10.52 -7.58 9.58
N LEU A 266 9.25 -7.84 9.25
CA LEU A 266 8.14 -6.93 9.58
C LEU A 266 8.02 -6.75 11.11
N ASN A 267 8.09 -7.82 11.89
CA ASN A 267 8.00 -7.73 13.35
C ASN A 267 9.11 -6.86 13.95
N GLN A 268 10.35 -7.03 13.49
CA GLN A 268 11.47 -6.24 14.01
C GLN A 268 11.39 -4.77 13.59
N ILE A 269 11.03 -4.49 12.33
CA ILE A 269 10.89 -3.10 11.86
C ILE A 269 9.74 -2.42 12.59
N VAL A 270 8.56 -3.06 12.70
CA VAL A 270 7.42 -2.49 13.42
C VAL A 270 7.79 -2.23 14.89
N TYR A 271 8.45 -3.17 15.56
CA TYR A 271 8.91 -2.97 16.93
C TYR A 271 9.85 -1.77 17.07
N PHE A 272 10.88 -1.68 16.22
CA PHE A 272 11.81 -0.56 16.22
C PHE A 272 11.11 0.77 15.99
N VAL A 273 10.26 0.85 14.96
CA VAL A 273 9.55 2.10 14.61
C VAL A 273 8.60 2.51 15.72
N SER A 274 7.86 1.56 16.30
CA SER A 274 6.93 1.84 17.39
C SER A 274 7.66 2.47 18.58
N ARG A 275 8.81 1.91 18.97
CA ARG A 275 9.66 2.45 20.05
C ARG A 275 10.20 3.84 19.73
N SER A 276 10.57 4.09 18.47
CA SER A 276 11.07 5.40 18.03
C SER A 276 9.99 6.49 17.98
N LEU A 277 8.71 6.08 17.89
CA LEU A 277 7.53 6.96 17.86
C LEU A 277 6.93 7.20 19.25
N GLU A 278 7.22 6.34 20.24
CA GLU A 278 6.77 6.52 21.63
C GLU A 278 7.08 7.95 22.14
N GLY A 279 6.05 8.63 22.62
CA GLY A 279 6.15 10.00 23.13
C GLY A 279 6.24 11.12 22.08
N LYS A 280 6.36 10.78 20.78
CA LYS A 280 6.37 11.75 19.67
C LYS A 280 5.06 11.83 18.91
N VAL A 281 4.26 10.77 18.96
CA VAL A 281 3.00 10.61 18.21
C VAL A 281 1.91 10.08 19.17
N PRO A 282 0.63 10.44 18.98
CA PRO A 282 -0.48 9.84 19.73
C PRO A 282 -0.44 8.31 19.69
N SER A 283 -0.70 7.67 20.84
CA SER A 283 -0.51 6.23 21.02
C SER A 283 -1.33 5.37 20.06
N ASP A 284 -2.53 5.83 19.70
CA ASP A 284 -3.44 5.18 18.76
C ASP A 284 -2.96 5.22 17.30
N LEU A 285 -2.04 6.14 16.98
CA LEU A 285 -1.47 6.32 15.65
C LEU A 285 -0.09 5.65 15.49
N ILE A 286 0.52 5.17 16.58
CA ILE A 286 1.84 4.51 16.54
C ILE A 286 1.77 3.24 15.69
N ASP A 287 0.86 2.32 16.01
CA ASP A 287 0.72 1.04 15.30
C ASP A 287 0.47 1.20 13.79
N PRO A 288 -0.52 1.99 13.32
CA PRO A 288 -0.76 2.15 11.88
C PRO A 288 0.40 2.86 11.17
N LEU A 289 1.06 3.85 11.80
CA LEU A 289 2.21 4.52 11.20
C LEU A 289 3.43 3.59 11.14
N ALA A 290 3.69 2.82 12.20
CA ALA A 290 4.76 1.85 12.25
C ALA A 290 4.57 0.76 11.19
N LEU A 291 3.34 0.29 11.02
CA LEU A 291 2.98 -0.66 9.97
C LEU A 291 3.21 -0.06 8.58
N TYR A 292 2.75 1.17 8.33
CA TYR A 292 2.98 1.87 7.06
C TYR A 292 4.47 1.99 6.72
N ILE A 293 5.30 2.42 7.67
CA ILE A 293 6.75 2.56 7.50
C ILE A 293 7.39 1.19 7.27
N ALA A 294 6.96 0.15 7.99
CA ALA A 294 7.49 -1.20 7.81
C ALA A 294 7.22 -1.74 6.40
N PHE A 295 5.98 -1.68 5.91
CA PHE A 295 5.64 -2.12 4.55
C PHE A 295 6.41 -1.33 3.48
N ARG A 296 6.63 -0.04 3.71
CA ARG A 296 7.44 0.82 2.83
C ARG A 296 8.92 0.43 2.83
N ALA A 297 9.49 0.20 4.02
CA ALA A 297 10.88 -0.22 4.17
C ALA A 297 11.14 -1.60 3.55
N THR A 298 10.17 -2.53 3.64
CA THR A 298 10.25 -3.85 2.99
C THR A 298 9.95 -3.82 1.49
N GLY A 299 9.48 -2.69 0.95
CA GLY A 299 9.20 -2.52 -0.48
C GLY A 299 7.94 -3.22 -0.97
N ILE A 300 6.96 -3.44 -0.09
CA ILE A 300 5.70 -4.15 -0.40
C ILE A 300 4.46 -3.29 -0.07
N LEU A 301 4.65 -1.97 0.03
CA LEU A 301 3.62 -1.01 0.41
C LEU A 301 2.44 -0.97 -0.58
N SER A 302 2.71 -1.13 -1.88
CA SER A 302 1.65 -1.15 -2.91
C SER A 302 0.68 -2.32 -2.73
N LEU A 303 1.16 -3.47 -2.23
CA LEU A 303 0.35 -4.66 -1.97
C LEU A 303 -0.29 -4.66 -0.58
N ALA A 304 0.23 -3.84 0.34
CA ALA A 304 -0.19 -3.82 1.75
C ALA A 304 -1.71 -3.61 1.97
N PRO A 305 -2.41 -2.70 1.25
CA PRO A 305 -3.85 -2.52 1.44
C PRO A 305 -4.64 -3.81 1.21
N PHE A 306 -4.23 -4.60 0.23
CA PHE A 306 -4.89 -5.85 -0.16
C PHE A 306 -4.48 -7.00 0.78
N LEU A 307 -3.20 -7.07 1.14
CA LEU A 307 -2.68 -8.06 2.10
C LEU A 307 -3.28 -7.89 3.50
N LEU A 308 -3.58 -6.67 3.94
CA LEU A 308 -4.12 -6.39 5.27
C LEU A 308 -5.65 -6.51 5.36
N ASP A 309 -6.38 -6.38 4.26
CA ASP A 309 -7.84 -6.32 4.31
C ASP A 309 -8.50 -7.71 4.41
N ASP A 310 -9.11 -8.04 5.55
CA ASP A 310 -9.83 -9.31 5.76
C ASP A 310 -11.02 -9.55 4.80
N HIS A 311 -11.48 -8.52 4.09
CA HIS A 311 -12.53 -8.61 3.07
C HIS A 311 -12.03 -9.01 1.67
N VAL A 312 -10.73 -8.87 1.40
CA VAL A 312 -10.10 -9.32 0.16
C VAL A 312 -9.81 -10.81 0.27
N GLU A 313 -10.39 -11.61 -0.62
CA GLU A 313 -10.20 -13.06 -0.66
C GLU A 313 -9.03 -13.43 -1.57
N GLU A 314 -8.94 -12.79 -2.74
CA GLU A 314 -7.86 -12.97 -3.70
C GLU A 314 -7.61 -11.67 -4.45
N PHE A 315 -6.35 -11.41 -4.82
CA PHE A 315 -6.01 -10.31 -5.71
C PHE A 315 -4.91 -10.69 -6.70
N TYR A 316 -4.89 -10.00 -7.82
CA TYR A 316 -4.14 -10.39 -9.00
C TYR A 316 -3.37 -9.20 -9.56
N VAL A 317 -2.19 -9.49 -10.10
CA VAL A 317 -1.37 -8.53 -10.85
C VAL A 317 -0.79 -9.24 -12.07
N ASP A 318 -1.40 -9.01 -13.23
CA ASP A 318 -1.08 -9.79 -14.43
C ASP A 318 0.24 -9.37 -15.08
N SER A 319 0.60 -8.08 -15.01
CA SER A 319 1.86 -7.57 -15.54
C SER A 319 2.33 -6.28 -14.87
N PRO A 320 3.63 -5.95 -14.95
CA PRO A 320 4.17 -4.72 -14.36
C PRO A 320 3.52 -3.45 -14.91
N GLY A 321 3.18 -2.52 -14.03
CA GLY A 321 2.55 -1.23 -14.36
C GLY A 321 1.02 -1.29 -14.48
N THR A 322 0.42 -2.46 -14.36
CA THR A 322 -1.04 -2.63 -14.30
C THR A 322 -1.58 -2.34 -12.90
N THR A 323 -2.90 -2.13 -12.84
CA THR A 323 -3.63 -1.99 -11.58
C THR A 323 -4.00 -3.34 -11.00
N ILE A 324 -3.99 -3.46 -9.68
CA ILE A 324 -4.50 -4.65 -9.00
C ILE A 324 -6.02 -4.75 -9.23
N TYR A 325 -6.51 -5.95 -9.51
CA TYR A 325 -7.92 -6.32 -9.37
C TYR A 325 -8.05 -7.47 -8.36
N LEU A 326 -9.22 -7.62 -7.78
CA LEU A 326 -9.43 -8.49 -6.61
C LEU A 326 -10.86 -9.01 -6.50
N ASP A 327 -11.03 -10.07 -5.73
CA ASP A 327 -12.32 -10.57 -5.29
C ASP A 327 -12.58 -10.17 -3.83
N HIS A 328 -13.64 -9.39 -3.63
CA HIS A 328 -14.10 -8.93 -2.33
C HIS A 328 -15.29 -9.76 -1.85
N ASP A 329 -15.28 -10.16 -0.59
CA ASP A 329 -16.29 -11.08 -0.02
C ASP A 329 -17.74 -10.56 -0.08
N VAL A 330 -17.96 -9.25 0.06
CA VAL A 330 -19.27 -8.59 -0.06
C VAL A 330 -19.54 -8.09 -1.49
N TRP A 331 -18.55 -7.47 -2.13
CA TRP A 331 -18.77 -6.66 -3.33
C TRP A 331 -18.44 -7.36 -4.66
N GLY A 332 -17.83 -8.54 -4.59
CA GLY A 332 -17.38 -9.33 -5.73
C GLY A 332 -16.11 -8.78 -6.38
N ARG A 333 -15.96 -9.03 -7.69
CA ARG A 333 -14.81 -8.58 -8.49
C ARG A 333 -14.73 -7.04 -8.52
N CYS A 334 -13.58 -6.51 -8.09
CA CYS A 334 -13.28 -5.08 -8.06
C CYS A 334 -11.93 -4.78 -8.73
N THR A 335 -11.83 -3.64 -9.41
CA THR A 335 -10.54 -3.07 -9.85
C THR A 335 -10.05 -2.04 -8.84
N SER A 336 -8.75 -1.79 -8.77
CA SER A 336 -8.20 -0.79 -7.84
C SER A 336 -7.49 0.36 -8.56
N ASN A 337 -7.28 1.45 -7.83
CA ASN A 337 -6.45 2.57 -8.28
C ASN A 337 -4.94 2.36 -8.08
N VAL A 338 -4.52 1.21 -7.53
CA VAL A 338 -3.12 0.96 -7.18
C VAL A 338 -2.42 0.29 -8.35
N LYS A 339 -1.47 1.00 -8.96
CA LYS A 339 -0.56 0.44 -9.96
C LYS A 339 0.68 -0.14 -9.30
N VAL A 340 1.08 -1.33 -9.72
CA VAL A 340 2.24 -2.03 -9.16
C VAL A 340 3.38 -1.97 -10.16
N SER A 341 4.52 -1.38 -9.78
CA SER A 341 5.68 -1.30 -10.66
C SER A 341 6.45 -2.62 -10.72
N LEU A 342 7.33 -2.76 -11.72
CA LEU A 342 8.24 -3.91 -11.79
C LEU A 342 9.12 -4.02 -10.53
N ASP A 343 9.60 -2.89 -9.98
CA ASP A 343 10.40 -2.87 -8.75
C ASP A 343 9.61 -3.39 -7.55
N ASP A 344 8.34 -2.99 -7.41
CA ASP A 344 7.47 -3.49 -6.34
C ASP A 344 7.27 -5.01 -6.44
N MET A 345 6.99 -5.50 -7.66
CA MET A 345 6.84 -6.94 -7.91
C MET A 345 8.12 -7.71 -7.58
N LEU A 346 9.28 -7.26 -8.07
CA LEU A 346 10.55 -7.95 -7.84
C LEU A 346 10.93 -7.97 -6.35
N ARG A 347 10.63 -6.92 -5.59
CA ARG A 347 10.83 -6.89 -4.14
C ARG A 347 9.91 -7.87 -3.43
N PHE A 348 8.64 -7.91 -3.80
CA PHE A 348 7.71 -8.88 -3.25
C PHE A 348 8.14 -10.33 -3.56
N ILE A 349 8.49 -10.61 -4.82
CA ILE A 349 8.99 -11.92 -5.26
C ILE A 349 10.25 -12.32 -4.49
N THR A 350 11.13 -11.36 -4.16
CA THR A 350 12.30 -11.64 -3.33
C THR A 350 11.90 -12.17 -1.95
N HIS A 351 10.92 -11.55 -1.29
CA HIS A 351 10.38 -12.05 -0.02
C HIS A 351 9.74 -13.44 -0.18
N VAL A 352 8.99 -13.67 -1.26
CA VAL A 352 8.38 -14.97 -1.58
C VAL A 352 9.45 -16.06 -1.71
N ARG A 353 10.55 -15.78 -2.43
CA ARG A 353 11.69 -16.71 -2.58
C ARG A 353 12.40 -16.98 -1.25
N MET A 354 12.63 -15.95 -0.44
CA MET A 354 13.28 -16.11 0.87
C MET A 354 12.44 -16.94 1.84
N ASP A 355 11.11 -16.72 1.89
CA ASP A 355 10.23 -17.47 2.79
C ASP A 355 10.06 -18.93 2.37
N SER A 356 10.03 -19.18 1.06
CA SER A 356 9.83 -20.52 0.47
C SER A 356 11.12 -21.32 0.30
N LEU A 357 12.28 -20.66 0.26
CA LEU A 357 13.57 -21.24 -0.11
C LEU A 357 13.57 -21.89 -1.50
N GLN A 358 12.69 -21.42 -2.38
CA GLN A 358 12.58 -21.87 -3.75
C GLN A 358 13.16 -20.86 -4.73
N ASP A 359 13.75 -21.36 -5.81
CA ASP A 359 14.28 -20.53 -6.90
C ASP A 359 13.24 -20.29 -7.98
N LEU A 360 13.25 -19.05 -8.48
CA LEU A 360 12.51 -18.62 -9.67
C LEU A 360 13.53 -18.22 -10.73
N ASN A 361 13.55 -18.93 -11.86
CA ASN A 361 14.50 -18.71 -12.95
C ASN A 361 13.88 -19.13 -14.30
N PRO A 362 14.50 -18.82 -15.45
CA PRO A 362 13.92 -19.15 -16.75
C PRO A 362 13.62 -20.64 -17.01
N PHE A 363 14.27 -21.56 -16.29
CA PHE A 363 14.00 -23.01 -16.37
C PHE A 363 12.96 -23.49 -15.35
N LYS A 364 12.71 -22.71 -14.31
CA LYS A 364 11.64 -22.89 -13.30
C LYS A 364 10.87 -21.56 -13.17
N PRO A 365 10.08 -21.20 -14.19
CA PRO A 365 9.47 -19.88 -14.28
C PRO A 365 8.20 -19.71 -13.43
N SER A 366 7.85 -20.69 -12.61
CA SER A 366 6.71 -20.65 -11.69
C SER A 366 7.15 -20.95 -10.26
N LEU A 367 6.61 -20.21 -9.31
CA LEU A 367 6.86 -20.35 -7.87
C LEU A 367 5.54 -20.27 -7.11
N LYS A 368 5.31 -21.21 -6.18
CA LYS A 368 4.18 -21.15 -5.25
C LYS A 368 4.69 -21.20 -3.80
N ALA A 369 4.20 -20.30 -2.96
CA ALA A 369 4.63 -20.20 -1.57
C ALA A 369 3.51 -19.69 -0.65
N ASP A 370 3.55 -20.11 0.62
CA ASP A 370 2.72 -19.51 1.65
C ASP A 370 3.53 -18.46 2.42
N LEU A 371 3.06 -17.22 2.44
CA LEU A 371 3.57 -16.14 3.29
C LEU A 371 2.70 -16.05 4.56
N ILE A 372 3.28 -16.40 5.70
CA ILE A 372 2.58 -16.40 7.00
C ILE A 372 3.26 -15.38 7.91
N THR A 373 2.57 -14.28 8.17
CA THR A 373 3.03 -13.23 9.08
C THR A 373 2.04 -13.02 10.23
N LYS A 374 2.39 -12.14 11.17
CA LYS A 374 1.46 -11.65 12.21
C LYS A 374 0.30 -10.84 11.60
N TYR A 375 0.54 -10.16 10.48
CA TYR A 375 -0.37 -9.16 9.91
C TYR A 375 -1.24 -9.69 8.77
N PHE A 376 -0.79 -10.73 8.08
CA PHE A 376 -1.51 -11.37 6.99
C PHE A 376 -1.03 -12.80 6.76
N ARG A 377 -1.89 -13.59 6.13
CA ARG A 377 -1.57 -14.92 5.63
C ARG A 377 -2.05 -15.03 4.20
N ALA A 378 -1.17 -15.40 3.29
CA ALA A 378 -1.52 -15.54 1.89
C ALA A 378 -0.70 -16.64 1.23
N ARG A 379 -1.31 -17.31 0.26
CA ARG A 379 -0.62 -18.06 -0.77
C ARG A 379 -0.33 -17.14 -1.93
N VAL A 380 0.91 -17.19 -2.40
CA VAL A 380 1.37 -16.44 -3.56
C VAL A 380 1.78 -17.44 -4.64
N SER A 381 1.20 -17.28 -5.82
CA SER A 381 1.72 -17.85 -7.07
C SER A 381 2.42 -16.73 -7.84
N VAL A 382 3.59 -17.03 -8.37
CA VAL A 382 4.38 -16.13 -9.20
C VAL A 382 4.73 -16.87 -10.47
N ASP A 383 4.38 -16.28 -11.61
CA ASP A 383 4.91 -16.70 -12.91
C ASP A 383 5.83 -15.62 -13.47
N ALA A 384 6.92 -16.02 -14.09
CA ALA A 384 7.96 -15.14 -14.62
C ALA A 384 8.33 -15.50 -16.07
N PRO A 385 8.99 -14.60 -16.81
CA PRO A 385 9.51 -14.94 -18.14
C PRO A 385 10.42 -16.18 -18.12
N PRO A 386 10.34 -17.07 -19.12
CA PRO A 386 9.59 -16.93 -20.37
C PRO A 386 8.12 -17.39 -20.31
N LEU A 387 7.62 -17.90 -19.17
CA LEU A 387 6.24 -18.37 -19.05
C LEU A 387 5.24 -17.21 -19.12
N SER A 388 5.54 -16.11 -18.42
CA SER A 388 4.78 -14.87 -18.52
C SER A 388 5.51 -13.87 -19.42
N PRO A 389 5.06 -13.64 -20.67
CA PRO A 389 5.80 -12.85 -21.65
C PRO A 389 5.81 -11.34 -21.33
N GLU A 390 4.82 -10.84 -20.60
CA GLU A 390 4.67 -9.42 -20.26
C GLU A 390 5.45 -9.01 -18.99
N GLY A 391 6.20 -9.94 -18.40
CA GLY A 391 6.89 -9.75 -17.11
C GLY A 391 6.30 -10.64 -16.02
N PRO A 392 6.75 -10.48 -14.76
CA PRO A 392 6.20 -11.29 -13.67
C PRO A 392 4.71 -11.01 -13.43
N SER A 393 3.95 -12.07 -13.16
CA SER A 393 2.57 -12.01 -12.70
C SER A 393 2.46 -12.54 -11.26
N LEU A 394 1.42 -12.11 -10.54
CA LEU A 394 1.16 -12.48 -9.15
C LEU A 394 -0.31 -12.85 -8.95
N ASP A 395 -0.57 -14.04 -8.42
CA ASP A 395 -1.87 -14.44 -7.87
C ASP A 395 -1.72 -14.60 -6.36
N VAL A 396 -2.47 -13.80 -5.59
CA VAL A 396 -2.35 -13.78 -4.13
C VAL A 396 -3.69 -14.14 -3.49
N ARG A 397 -3.81 -15.40 -3.09
CA ARG A 397 -4.98 -15.91 -2.37
C ARG A 397 -4.78 -15.77 -0.87
N LYS A 398 -5.69 -15.07 -0.20
CA LYS A 398 -5.59 -14.79 1.23
C LYS A 398 -6.28 -15.86 2.07
N TYR A 399 -5.66 -16.12 3.22
CA TYR A 399 -6.32 -16.84 4.30
C TYR A 399 -6.87 -15.82 5.29
N ARG A 400 -8.15 -15.91 5.63
CA ARG A 400 -8.73 -15.07 6.68
C ARG A 400 -7.95 -15.27 7.98
N ILE A 401 -7.47 -14.18 8.56
CA ILE A 401 -6.72 -14.22 9.83
C ILE A 401 -7.68 -14.54 10.97
N LYS A 402 -8.89 -13.98 10.91
CA LYS A 402 -9.99 -14.25 11.82
C LYS A 402 -10.86 -15.38 11.25
N PRO A 403 -10.76 -16.60 11.80
CA PRO A 403 -11.59 -17.70 11.34
C PRO A 403 -13.05 -17.48 11.74
N PHE A 404 -13.97 -17.95 10.91
CA PHE A 404 -15.38 -17.99 11.29
C PHE A 404 -15.59 -18.90 12.49
N THR A 405 -16.31 -18.39 13.48
CA THR A 405 -16.76 -19.19 14.62
C THR A 405 -18.04 -19.93 14.25
N LEU A 406 -18.31 -21.07 14.88
CA LEU A 406 -19.55 -21.81 14.62
C LEU A 406 -20.82 -20.96 14.87
N PRO A 407 -20.90 -20.13 15.93
CA PRO A 407 -22.02 -19.18 16.09
C PRO A 407 -22.12 -18.15 14.96
N GLU A 408 -21.01 -17.74 14.36
CA GLU A 408 -21.04 -16.83 13.21
C GLU A 408 -21.57 -17.50 11.95
N LEU A 409 -21.21 -18.76 11.71
CA LEU A 409 -21.77 -19.55 10.60
C LEU A 409 -23.29 -19.73 10.76
N ILE A 410 -23.78 -19.92 11.98
CA ILE A 410 -25.22 -19.97 12.27
C ILE A 410 -25.88 -18.61 11.99
N ARG A 411 -25.30 -17.50 12.48
CA ARG A 411 -25.83 -16.14 12.23
C ARG A 411 -25.90 -15.81 10.74
N ARG A 412 -24.90 -16.25 9.97
CA ARG A 412 -24.84 -16.09 8.50
C ARG A 412 -25.74 -17.08 7.74
N ARG A 413 -26.46 -17.96 8.45
CA ARG A 413 -27.31 -19.02 7.87
C ARG A 413 -26.56 -20.00 6.97
N CYS A 414 -25.24 -20.14 7.16
CA CYS A 414 -24.43 -21.15 6.45
C CYS A 414 -24.70 -22.56 6.99
N ILE A 415 -25.13 -22.67 8.24
CA ILE A 415 -25.55 -23.93 8.89
C ILE A 415 -26.71 -23.64 9.83
N SER A 416 -27.67 -24.56 9.93
CA SER A 416 -28.75 -24.44 10.92
C SER A 416 -28.24 -24.72 12.34
N ILE A 417 -28.97 -24.24 13.35
CA ILE A 417 -28.59 -24.47 14.75
C ILE A 417 -28.66 -25.95 15.12
N GLU A 418 -29.62 -26.69 14.56
CA GLU A 418 -29.81 -28.13 14.76
C GLU A 418 -28.66 -28.92 14.15
N ALA A 419 -28.27 -28.58 12.91
CA ALA A 419 -27.13 -29.20 12.23
C ALA A 419 -25.82 -28.91 12.98
N ALA A 420 -25.61 -27.68 13.45
CA ALA A 420 -24.45 -27.33 14.25
C ALA A 420 -24.42 -28.11 15.58
N ALA A 421 -25.55 -28.23 16.28
CA ALA A 421 -25.66 -29.01 17.52
C ALA A 421 -25.38 -30.51 17.28
N PHE A 422 -25.90 -31.07 16.19
CA PHE A 422 -25.63 -32.45 15.80
C PHE A 422 -24.13 -32.70 15.51
N LEU A 423 -23.49 -31.80 14.78
CA LEU A 423 -22.05 -31.90 14.49
C LEU A 423 -21.20 -31.76 15.76
N LEU A 424 -21.58 -30.87 16.68
CA LEU A 424 -20.92 -30.75 17.98
C LEU A 424 -21.02 -32.04 18.80
N LEU A 425 -22.19 -32.69 18.80
CA LEU A 425 -22.36 -33.99 19.45
C LEU A 425 -21.48 -35.06 18.81
N CYS A 426 -21.48 -35.14 17.47
CA CYS A 426 -20.61 -36.04 16.71
C CYS A 426 -19.13 -35.84 17.07
N ILE A 427 -18.68 -34.59 17.12
CA ILE A 427 -17.33 -34.24 17.54
C ILE A 427 -17.09 -34.69 18.97
N ARG A 428 -17.99 -34.40 19.92
CA ARG A 428 -17.76 -34.77 21.33
C ARG A 428 -17.59 -36.27 21.55
N HIS A 429 -18.21 -37.08 20.69
CA HIS A 429 -18.06 -38.54 20.63
C HIS A 429 -16.98 -39.03 19.65
N ARG A 430 -16.11 -38.15 19.16
CA ARG A 430 -14.99 -38.44 18.25
C ARG A 430 -15.42 -39.21 17.00
N ARG A 431 -16.60 -38.89 16.44
CA ARG A 431 -17.05 -39.50 15.18
C ARG A 431 -16.15 -39.05 14.02
N ASN A 432 -16.05 -39.90 13.01
CA ASN A 432 -15.40 -39.55 11.76
C ASN A 432 -16.31 -38.60 10.98
N ILE A 433 -15.77 -37.48 10.50
CA ILE A 433 -16.53 -36.47 9.77
C ILE A 433 -15.81 -36.17 8.45
N THR A 434 -16.53 -36.33 7.35
CA THR A 434 -16.09 -35.88 6.02
C THR A 434 -16.88 -34.65 5.65
N ILE A 435 -16.19 -33.55 5.35
CA ILE A 435 -16.80 -32.32 4.82
C ILE A 435 -16.51 -32.26 3.32
N THR A 436 -17.56 -32.21 2.52
CA THR A 436 -17.45 -32.22 1.06
C THR A 436 -18.25 -31.11 0.40
N GLY A 437 -17.94 -30.81 -0.86
CA GLY A 437 -18.43 -29.66 -1.62
C GLY A 437 -17.42 -29.22 -2.69
N GLU A 438 -17.86 -28.36 -3.61
CA GLU A 438 -17.02 -27.79 -4.68
C GLU A 438 -15.91 -26.88 -4.12
N PRO A 439 -14.87 -26.55 -4.91
CA PRO A 439 -13.91 -25.49 -4.54
C PRO A 439 -14.63 -24.23 -4.05
N ASP A 440 -14.06 -23.58 -3.04
CA ASP A 440 -14.58 -22.33 -2.44
C ASP A 440 -15.98 -22.40 -1.79
N SER A 441 -16.57 -23.59 -1.63
CA SER A 441 -17.84 -23.80 -0.90
C SER A 441 -17.76 -23.66 0.63
N GLY A 442 -16.60 -23.31 1.20
CA GLY A 442 -16.44 -23.11 2.65
C GLY A 442 -16.15 -24.38 3.48
N LYS A 443 -15.67 -25.47 2.86
CA LYS A 443 -15.31 -26.72 3.55
C LYS A 443 -14.33 -26.53 4.71
N THR A 444 -13.17 -25.93 4.43
CA THR A 444 -12.15 -25.66 5.46
C THR A 444 -12.70 -24.71 6.53
N THR A 445 -13.54 -23.75 6.15
CA THR A 445 -14.18 -22.83 7.08
C THR A 445 -15.03 -23.55 8.12
N LEU A 446 -15.91 -24.47 7.67
CA LEU A 446 -16.71 -25.28 8.59
C LEU A 446 -15.82 -26.20 9.44
N LEU A 447 -14.80 -26.83 8.84
CA LEU A 447 -13.84 -27.66 9.57
C LEU A 447 -13.19 -26.88 10.72
N ASN A 448 -12.67 -25.69 10.43
CA ASN A 448 -11.98 -24.84 11.39
C ASN A 448 -12.91 -24.36 12.51
N ALA A 449 -14.15 -23.99 12.18
CA ALA A 449 -15.17 -23.60 13.17
C ALA A 449 -15.49 -24.74 14.15
N LEU A 450 -15.60 -25.97 13.63
CA LEU A 450 -15.83 -27.19 14.40
C LEU A 450 -14.61 -27.59 15.25
N ASP A 451 -13.41 -27.52 14.68
CA ASP A 451 -12.16 -27.81 15.37
C ASP A 451 -11.94 -26.88 16.58
N MET A 452 -12.33 -25.61 16.46
CA MET A 452 -12.30 -24.66 17.58
C MET A 452 -13.20 -25.06 18.75
N CYS A 453 -14.24 -25.87 18.51
CA CYS A 453 -15.16 -26.36 19.54
C CYS A 453 -14.67 -27.65 20.24
N THR A 454 -13.55 -28.23 19.79
CA THR A 454 -12.99 -29.45 20.41
C THR A 454 -12.47 -29.20 21.84
N PRO A 455 -12.56 -30.19 22.75
CA PRO A 455 -12.07 -30.07 24.12
C PRO A 455 -10.57 -29.74 24.21
N PRO A 456 -10.14 -28.91 25.18
CA PRO A 456 -8.75 -28.45 25.27
C PRO A 456 -7.74 -29.56 25.62
N HIS A 457 -8.17 -30.57 26.38
CA HIS A 457 -7.34 -31.71 26.79
C HIS A 457 -7.05 -32.72 25.67
N TRP A 458 -7.66 -32.57 24.50
CA TRP A 458 -7.40 -33.48 23.38
C TRP A 458 -6.07 -33.18 22.73
N ARG A 459 -5.29 -34.23 22.48
CA ARG A 459 -4.14 -34.20 21.59
C ARG A 459 -4.62 -34.27 20.15
N LYS A 460 -4.59 -33.12 19.47
CA LYS A 460 -4.96 -33.01 18.06
C LYS A 460 -3.72 -33.02 17.16
N VAL A 461 -3.74 -33.86 16.12
CA VAL A 461 -2.67 -33.95 15.11
C VAL A 461 -3.23 -33.55 13.75
N TYR A 462 -2.57 -32.61 13.10
CA TYR A 462 -2.99 -32.02 11.83
C TYR A 462 -2.00 -32.46 10.76
N VAL A 463 -2.51 -32.93 9.62
CA VAL A 463 -1.70 -33.22 8.43
C VAL A 463 -2.27 -32.40 7.28
N GLU A 464 -1.50 -31.42 6.84
CA GLU A 464 -1.96 -30.44 5.86
C GLU A 464 -0.85 -30.15 4.84
N ASP A 465 -1.18 -30.18 3.56
CA ASP A 465 -0.34 -29.63 2.49
C ASP A 465 -0.27 -28.10 2.56
N VAL A 466 -1.39 -27.51 2.97
CA VAL A 466 -1.56 -26.09 3.19
C VAL A 466 -1.93 -25.86 4.64
N VAL A 467 -1.13 -25.13 5.42
CA VAL A 467 -1.44 -24.91 6.84
C VAL A 467 -2.56 -23.88 6.97
N GLU A 468 -3.81 -24.34 6.90
CA GLU A 468 -5.03 -23.54 7.08
C GLU A 468 -5.54 -23.61 8.52
N SER A 469 -5.09 -24.60 9.29
CA SER A 469 -5.48 -24.78 10.69
C SER A 469 -5.10 -23.61 11.59
N ILE A 470 -6.03 -23.24 12.46
CA ILE A 470 -5.88 -22.14 13.39
C ILE A 470 -4.93 -22.54 14.52
N PRO A 471 -3.88 -21.76 14.83
CA PRO A 471 -3.04 -21.99 16.00
C PRO A 471 -3.87 -21.88 17.29
N GLN A 472 -3.96 -22.95 18.06
CA GLN A 472 -4.79 -23.01 19.29
C GLN A 472 -3.98 -23.17 20.58
N ARG A 473 -2.65 -23.22 20.50
CA ARG A 473 -1.77 -23.37 21.67
C ARG A 473 -1.92 -22.24 22.70
N HIS A 474 -2.14 -21.01 22.22
CA HIS A 474 -2.38 -19.84 23.07
C HIS A 474 -3.72 -19.94 23.85
N LEU A 475 -4.62 -20.84 23.44
CA LEU A 475 -5.87 -21.15 24.13
C LEU A 475 -5.74 -22.36 25.08
N GLY A 476 -4.51 -22.80 25.38
CA GLY A 476 -4.25 -23.94 26.25
C GLY A 476 -4.54 -25.31 25.62
N LYS A 477 -4.72 -25.40 24.30
CA LYS A 477 -5.01 -26.67 23.60
C LYS A 477 -3.75 -27.38 23.09
N HIS A 478 -3.77 -28.71 23.09
CA HIS A 478 -2.68 -29.51 22.54
C HIS A 478 -2.82 -29.68 21.01
N GLN A 479 -1.83 -29.16 20.27
CA GLN A 479 -1.84 -29.13 18.81
C GLN A 479 -0.45 -29.45 18.23
N LEU A 480 -0.39 -30.50 17.41
CA LEU A 480 0.74 -30.86 16.56
C LEU A 480 0.35 -30.66 15.08
N ARG A 481 0.97 -29.71 14.38
CA ARG A 481 0.72 -29.46 12.95
C ARG A 481 1.87 -29.99 12.12
N LEU A 482 1.58 -30.82 11.13
CA LEU A 482 2.53 -31.42 10.21
C LEU A 482 2.23 -30.88 8.81
N LYS A 483 3.19 -30.11 8.25
CA LYS A 483 3.13 -29.68 6.86
C LYS A 483 3.71 -30.78 5.97
N VAL A 484 2.91 -31.23 4.99
CA VAL A 484 3.34 -32.17 3.95
C VAL A 484 3.45 -31.44 2.62
N LYS A 485 4.01 -32.10 1.60
CA LYS A 485 4.07 -31.51 0.26
C LYS A 485 2.67 -31.41 -0.34
N THR A 486 2.48 -30.41 -1.19
CA THR A 486 1.26 -30.29 -1.98
C THR A 486 1.16 -31.43 -3.01
N TYR A 487 -0.05 -31.76 -3.44
CA TYR A 487 -0.26 -32.81 -4.44
C TYR A 487 0.51 -32.53 -5.75
N GLU A 488 0.57 -31.26 -6.17
CA GLU A 488 1.33 -30.82 -7.35
C GLU A 488 2.84 -31.05 -7.20
N GLU A 489 3.41 -30.78 -6.01
CA GLU A 489 4.81 -31.06 -5.69
C GLU A 489 5.08 -32.57 -5.61
N GLU A 490 4.11 -33.35 -5.12
CA GLU A 490 4.21 -34.80 -4.98
C GLU A 490 4.20 -35.53 -6.32
N PHE A 491 3.45 -35.02 -7.32
CA PHE A 491 3.37 -35.61 -8.66
C PHE A 491 4.76 -35.74 -9.32
N LYS A 492 5.70 -34.86 -8.96
CA LYS A 492 7.11 -34.94 -9.41
C LYS A 492 7.94 -35.98 -8.65
N SER A 493 7.53 -36.38 -7.44
CA SER A 493 8.33 -37.16 -6.50
C SER A 493 7.97 -38.65 -6.40
N ARG A 494 6.97 -39.14 -7.15
CA ARG A 494 6.47 -40.54 -7.19
C ARG A 494 6.00 -41.15 -5.84
N ILE A 495 6.23 -40.49 -4.71
CA ILE A 495 5.85 -40.95 -3.38
C ILE A 495 5.04 -39.86 -2.68
N SER A 496 3.81 -40.18 -2.28
CA SER A 496 2.96 -39.25 -1.53
C SER A 496 3.40 -39.16 -0.06
N SER A 497 3.96 -38.01 0.31
CA SER A 497 4.36 -37.68 1.69
C SER A 497 3.15 -37.62 2.62
N LYS A 498 2.01 -37.12 2.13
CA LYS A 498 0.75 -37.07 2.91
C LYS A 498 0.24 -38.47 3.25
N SER A 499 0.19 -39.38 2.28
CA SER A 499 -0.27 -40.77 2.50
C SER A 499 0.57 -41.48 3.56
N ILE A 500 1.90 -41.32 3.51
CA ILE A 500 2.82 -41.89 4.48
C ILE A 500 2.59 -41.29 5.87
N GLU A 501 2.45 -39.97 5.98
CA GLU A 501 2.23 -39.33 7.28
C GLU A 501 0.88 -39.71 7.89
N ILE A 502 -0.18 -39.90 7.08
CA ILE A 502 -1.47 -40.43 7.56
C ILE A 502 -1.29 -41.80 8.22
N VAL A 503 -0.55 -42.73 7.60
CA VAL A 503 -0.31 -44.06 8.18
C VAL A 503 0.50 -43.96 9.47
N LYS A 504 1.51 -43.08 9.52
CA LYS A 504 2.33 -42.85 10.72
C LYS A 504 1.55 -42.25 11.89
N LEU A 505 0.37 -41.67 11.67
CA LEU A 505 -0.46 -41.11 12.76
C LEU A 505 -0.82 -42.16 13.81
N LEU A 506 -0.87 -43.44 13.43
CA LEU A 506 -1.09 -44.57 14.36
C LEU A 506 -0.05 -44.62 15.48
N HIS A 507 1.18 -44.15 15.23
CA HIS A 507 2.25 -44.11 16.23
C HIS A 507 2.31 -42.78 16.99
N ARG A 508 1.41 -41.84 16.71
CA ARG A 508 1.39 -40.49 17.32
C ARG A 508 0.33 -40.34 18.43
N SER A 509 -0.44 -41.39 18.70
CA SER A 509 -1.52 -41.48 19.70
C SER A 509 -2.43 -40.23 19.76
N PRO A 510 -3.03 -39.80 18.63
CA PRO A 510 -3.95 -38.66 18.63
C PRO A 510 -5.30 -39.01 19.26
N ASP A 511 -5.90 -38.07 19.98
CA ASP A 511 -7.33 -38.16 20.37
C ASP A 511 -8.25 -37.90 19.18
N TYR A 512 -7.83 -37.01 18.29
CA TYR A 512 -8.55 -36.63 17.09
C TYR A 512 -7.58 -36.10 16.04
N VAL A 513 -7.80 -36.48 14.79
CA VAL A 513 -6.97 -36.12 13.64
C VAL A 513 -7.70 -35.09 12.78
N ILE A 514 -6.97 -34.08 12.33
CA ILE A 514 -7.45 -33.12 11.34
C ILE A 514 -6.63 -33.33 10.08
N LEU A 515 -7.27 -33.69 8.97
CA LEU A 515 -6.61 -33.75 7.67
C LEU A 515 -7.12 -32.59 6.84
N GLY A 516 -6.22 -31.81 6.24
CA GLY A 516 -6.59 -30.66 5.42
C GLY A 516 -7.51 -31.08 4.26
N GLU A 517 -6.92 -31.63 3.21
CA GLU A 517 -7.67 -32.10 2.04
C GLU A 517 -7.19 -33.47 1.54
N ILE A 518 -8.14 -34.34 1.23
CA ILE A 518 -7.93 -35.66 0.63
C ILE A 518 -8.20 -35.55 -0.87
N GLN A 519 -7.12 -35.56 -1.66
CA GLN A 519 -7.14 -35.22 -3.10
C GLN A 519 -6.80 -36.39 -4.04
N SER A 520 -6.32 -37.53 -3.53
CA SER A 520 -5.81 -38.61 -4.38
C SER A 520 -6.24 -40.00 -3.90
N PRO A 521 -6.24 -41.01 -4.78
CA PRO A 521 -6.54 -42.40 -4.40
C PRO A 521 -5.64 -42.93 -3.28
N GLU A 522 -4.37 -42.53 -3.25
CA GLU A 522 -3.41 -42.92 -2.22
C GLU A 522 -3.76 -42.30 -0.86
N HIS A 523 -4.14 -41.01 -0.85
CA HIS A 523 -4.62 -40.35 0.37
C HIS A 523 -5.85 -41.05 0.92
N THR A 524 -6.80 -41.38 0.04
CA THR A 524 -8.04 -42.09 0.39
C THR A 524 -7.72 -43.47 0.97
N LYS A 525 -6.85 -44.26 0.32
CA LYS A 525 -6.44 -45.59 0.80
C LYS A 525 -5.74 -45.50 2.16
N ALA A 526 -4.84 -44.53 2.34
CA ALA A 526 -4.17 -44.30 3.62
C ALA A 526 -5.16 -43.91 4.72
N LEU A 527 -6.09 -43.00 4.43
CA LEU A 527 -7.15 -42.58 5.34
C LEU A 527 -7.99 -43.77 5.80
N PHE A 528 -8.56 -44.55 4.88
CA PHE A 528 -9.42 -45.67 5.25
C PHE A 528 -8.67 -46.77 6.01
N SER A 529 -7.39 -46.99 5.69
CA SER A 529 -6.51 -47.87 6.47
C SER A 529 -6.37 -47.37 7.91
N ALA A 530 -6.11 -46.08 8.09
CA ALA A 530 -5.96 -45.46 9.41
C ALA A 530 -7.27 -45.47 10.21
N LEU A 531 -8.42 -45.23 9.56
CA LEU A 531 -9.74 -45.31 10.18
C LEU A 531 -10.08 -46.73 10.64
N SER A 532 -9.74 -47.74 9.81
CA SER A 532 -9.94 -49.16 10.13
C SER A 532 -9.08 -49.59 11.32
N ALA A 533 -7.89 -49.01 11.47
CA ALA A 533 -7.00 -49.20 12.62
C ALA A 533 -7.42 -48.39 13.86
N GLY A 534 -8.56 -47.69 13.82
CA GLY A 534 -9.18 -47.05 14.99
C GLY A 534 -8.95 -45.54 15.11
N LEU A 535 -8.25 -44.89 14.17
CA LEU A 535 -8.15 -43.43 14.19
C LEU A 535 -9.52 -42.78 14.01
N ARG A 536 -9.63 -41.60 14.62
CA ARG A 536 -10.80 -40.72 14.52
C ARG A 536 -10.39 -39.40 13.89
N CYS A 537 -11.08 -38.96 12.85
CA CYS A 537 -10.70 -37.76 12.13
C CYS A 537 -11.85 -36.89 11.63
N ILE A 538 -11.52 -35.63 11.36
CA ILE A 538 -12.26 -34.72 10.49
C ILE A 538 -11.39 -34.37 9.28
N HIS A 539 -11.97 -34.35 8.09
CA HIS A 539 -11.23 -33.99 6.86
C HIS A 539 -12.13 -33.36 5.81
N THR A 540 -11.50 -32.69 4.83
CA THR A 540 -12.19 -32.19 3.64
C THR A 540 -11.88 -33.00 2.39
N CYS A 541 -12.81 -33.04 1.45
CA CYS A 541 -12.66 -33.66 0.14
C CYS A 541 -13.52 -32.93 -0.90
N HIS A 542 -13.04 -32.72 -2.12
CA HIS A 542 -13.89 -32.17 -3.18
C HIS A 542 -14.84 -33.23 -3.73
N SER A 543 -16.12 -32.92 -3.68
CA SER A 543 -17.15 -33.65 -4.42
C SER A 543 -18.35 -32.72 -4.64
N ARG A 544 -19.08 -32.93 -5.72
CA ARG A 544 -20.33 -32.21 -6.00
C ARG A 544 -21.49 -32.73 -5.16
N ASP A 545 -21.47 -34.01 -4.84
CA ASP A 545 -22.51 -34.69 -4.06
C ASP A 545 -21.97 -35.93 -3.34
N VAL A 546 -22.83 -36.60 -2.58
CA VAL A 546 -22.46 -37.82 -1.85
C VAL A 546 -22.13 -38.97 -2.80
N ARG A 547 -22.76 -39.03 -3.98
CA ARG A 547 -22.49 -40.10 -4.96
C ARG A 547 -21.10 -39.95 -5.56
N GLY A 548 -20.72 -38.75 -5.97
CA GLY A 548 -19.39 -38.42 -6.48
C GLY A 548 -18.28 -38.57 -5.45
N LEU A 549 -18.61 -38.58 -4.15
CA LEU A 549 -17.64 -38.88 -3.09
C LEU A 549 -17.37 -40.38 -2.97
N LEU A 550 -18.37 -41.21 -3.29
CA LEU A 550 -18.30 -42.67 -3.17
C LEU A 550 -17.70 -43.36 -4.39
N LEU A 551 -17.79 -42.71 -5.56
CA LEU A 551 -17.14 -43.10 -6.81
C LEU A 551 -15.67 -42.66 -6.80
#